data_AF-A0A840HNF5-F1
#
_entry.id   AF-A0A840HNF5-F1
#
_cell.length_a   1.000
_cell.length_b   1.000
_cell.length_c   1.000
_cell.angle_alpha   90.00
_cell.angle_beta   90.00
_cell.angle_gamma   90.00
#
_symmetry.space_group_name_H-M   'P 1'
#
loop_
_entity.id
_entity.type
_entity.pdbx_description
1 polymer ?
#
loop_
_entity_poly.entity_id
_entity_poly.type
_entity_poly.pdbx_seq_one_letter_code
_entity_poly.pdbx_strand_id
1 'polypeptide(L)'
;MPNDNSTRGYPLPHPDNIAREDAQRIREAIEQISADMTAMEGDSAVASETVVGIVRLATEAEANAGTSTAAVPVVKRVKDMISAGISATVPSAISTAIANLVGTAPTTLDTLGEIAAAIENDRDTMDVLNAAIGAKLSKSANLSDLTNVATARTNLGLAALALKATIDSAALIADGVITYAKLASGAVSTVADFCSNTASKLLSVNSLWGSAAPLAISGASGTVSLDFASRLNFHVQATGNITLVPTNLKDGQAFGIRISKGTASLTIALGNQSSPDAATWYPIGGTAPTTTDQYVYLSGQRIADTILYSGGKIA
;
A
#
# COMPACT_ATOMS: atom_id res chain seq x y z
N MET A 1 19.17 -24.59 131.23
CA MET A 1 18.17 -24.28 130.19
C MET A 1 18.53 -25.11 128.96
N PRO A 2 17.59 -25.79 128.30
CA PRO A 2 17.92 -26.90 127.42
C PRO A 2 17.89 -26.47 125.95
N ASN A 3 19.04 -26.00 125.44
CA ASN A 3 19.62 -26.37 124.15
C ASN A 3 20.72 -25.38 123.81
N ASP A 4 21.96 -25.80 124.03
CA ASP A 4 23.18 -25.10 123.65
C ASP A 4 23.47 -25.21 122.14
N ASN A 5 22.47 -25.58 121.32
CA ASN A 5 22.61 -25.86 119.90
C ASN A 5 21.43 -25.29 119.09
N SER A 6 21.69 -24.93 117.83
CA SER A 6 20.70 -24.49 116.85
C SER A 6 19.80 -25.64 116.39
N THR A 7 18.73 -25.32 115.65
CA THR A 7 17.86 -26.32 115.00
C THR A 7 18.59 -27.25 114.04
N ARG A 8 19.77 -26.84 113.55
CA ARG A 8 20.66 -27.63 112.69
C ARG A 8 21.77 -28.36 113.46
N GLY A 9 21.73 -28.34 114.79
CA GLY A 9 22.71 -29.02 115.64
C GLY A 9 23.99 -28.22 115.91
N TYR A 10 24.18 -27.05 115.30
CA TYR A 10 25.37 -26.21 115.54
C TYR A 10 25.41 -25.64 116.97
N PRO A 11 26.55 -25.67 117.69
CA PRO A 11 26.68 -25.05 119.01
C PRO A 11 26.35 -23.55 119.00
N LEU A 12 25.61 -23.07 120.00
CA LEU A 12 25.29 -21.66 120.23
C LEU A 12 26.22 -21.06 121.29
N PRO A 13 26.41 -19.71 121.32
CA PRO A 13 27.14 -19.04 122.40
C PRO A 13 26.65 -19.47 123.78
N HIS A 14 27.58 -19.62 124.71
CA HIS A 14 27.33 -19.98 126.10
C HIS A 14 26.33 -19.00 126.73
N PRO A 15 25.34 -19.47 127.53
CA PRO A 15 24.30 -18.61 128.10
C PRO A 15 24.82 -17.42 128.92
N ASP A 16 25.97 -17.60 129.58
CA ASP A 16 26.62 -16.58 130.40
C ASP A 16 27.63 -15.71 129.63
N ASN A 17 27.72 -15.85 128.30
CA ASN A 17 28.64 -15.14 127.40
C ASN A 17 30.10 -15.14 127.89
N ILE A 18 30.61 -16.34 128.20
CA ILE A 18 31.99 -16.53 128.64
C ILE A 18 32.88 -16.54 127.40
N ALA A 19 33.59 -15.44 127.16
CA ALA A 19 34.32 -15.17 125.91
C ALA A 19 35.22 -16.33 125.41
N ARG A 20 35.84 -17.10 126.31
CA ARG A 20 36.70 -18.23 125.94
C ARG A 20 35.91 -19.43 125.41
N GLU A 21 34.77 -19.72 126.03
CA GLU A 21 33.91 -20.84 125.65
C GLU A 21 33.12 -20.50 124.39
N ASP A 22 32.65 -19.26 124.27
CA ASP A 22 32.00 -18.76 123.06
C ASP A 22 32.90 -18.86 121.84
N ALA A 23 34.17 -18.47 121.97
CA ALA A 23 35.13 -18.57 120.87
C ALA A 23 35.34 -20.01 120.39
N GLN A 24 35.28 -20.99 121.30
CA GLN A 24 35.39 -22.40 120.95
C GLN A 24 34.11 -22.92 120.30
N ARG A 25 32.94 -22.63 120.89
CA ARG A 25 31.65 -23.05 120.33
C ARG A 25 31.39 -22.46 118.94
N ILE A 26 31.78 -21.20 118.72
CA ILE A 26 31.70 -20.56 117.40
C ILE A 26 32.59 -21.30 116.39
N ARG A 27 33.80 -21.71 116.79
CA ARG A 27 34.70 -22.47 115.89
C ARG A 27 34.09 -23.81 115.50
N GLU A 28 33.57 -24.56 116.47
CA GLU A 28 32.93 -25.86 116.23
C GLU A 28 31.67 -25.71 115.35
N ALA A 29 30.88 -24.66 115.56
CA ALA A 29 29.74 -24.34 114.71
C ALA A 29 30.16 -24.04 113.26
N ILE A 30 31.23 -23.25 113.06
CA ILE A 30 31.75 -22.93 111.72
C ILE A 30 32.26 -24.19 111.01
N GLU A 31 32.95 -25.10 111.71
CA GLU A 31 33.41 -26.37 111.14
C GLU A 31 32.23 -27.25 110.68
N GLN A 32 31.19 -27.39 111.52
CA GLN A 32 30.00 -28.16 111.15
C GLN A 32 29.24 -27.53 109.98
N ILE A 33 29.08 -26.21 109.97
CA ILE A 33 28.47 -25.49 108.83
C ILE A 33 29.28 -25.74 107.55
N SER A 34 30.61 -25.71 107.65
CA SER A 34 31.49 -25.95 106.50
C SER A 34 31.37 -27.39 105.97
N ALA A 35 31.23 -28.37 106.87
CA ALA A 35 31.01 -29.77 106.50
C ALA A 35 29.66 -29.96 105.80
N ASP A 36 28.59 -29.38 106.33
CA ASP A 36 27.25 -29.40 105.73
C ASP A 36 27.24 -28.72 104.35
N MET A 37 27.90 -27.57 104.21
CA MET A 37 28.07 -26.90 102.91
C MET A 37 28.79 -27.79 101.90
N THR A 38 29.87 -28.47 102.32
CA THR A 38 30.63 -29.39 101.45
C THR A 38 29.79 -30.59 101.01
N ALA A 39 28.96 -31.14 101.90
CA ALA A 39 28.07 -32.25 101.58
C ALA A 39 26.97 -31.84 100.57
N MET A 40 26.43 -30.61 100.68
CA MET A 40 25.47 -30.07 99.73
C MET A 40 26.06 -29.82 98.34
N GLU A 41 27.37 -29.56 98.22
CA GLU A 41 28.06 -29.41 96.94
C GLU A 41 28.30 -30.76 96.23
N GLY A 42 28.31 -31.87 96.97
CA GLY A 42 28.59 -33.22 96.44
C GLY A 42 27.38 -34.00 95.92
N ASP A 43 26.15 -33.61 96.30
CA ASP A 43 24.92 -34.31 95.87
C ASP A 43 24.47 -33.83 94.49
N SER A 44 24.97 -34.51 93.44
CA SER A 44 24.52 -34.30 92.07
C SER A 44 23.17 -35.00 91.87
N ALA A 45 22.09 -34.41 92.43
CA ALA A 45 20.74 -34.93 92.27
C ALA A 45 20.34 -34.95 90.77
N VAL A 46 19.77 -36.06 90.32
CA VAL A 46 19.22 -36.20 88.97
C VAL A 46 18.03 -35.25 88.85
N ALA A 47 18.04 -34.34 87.87
CA ALA A 47 16.92 -33.43 87.66
C ALA A 47 15.64 -34.24 87.38
N SER A 48 14.63 -34.11 88.26
CA SER A 48 13.33 -34.75 88.13
C SER A 48 12.25 -33.70 88.34
N GLU A 49 11.26 -33.64 87.45
CA GLU A 49 10.13 -32.72 87.56
C GLU A 49 9.14 -33.15 88.67
N THR A 50 9.31 -34.36 89.21
CA THR A 50 8.37 -35.00 90.15
C THR A 50 8.96 -35.20 91.55
N VAL A 51 10.25 -34.95 91.75
CA VAL A 51 10.96 -35.13 93.04
C VAL A 51 11.46 -33.78 93.53
N VAL A 52 11.25 -33.49 94.83
CA VAL A 52 11.71 -32.25 95.47
C VAL A 52 13.24 -32.32 95.68
N GLY A 53 14.01 -31.43 95.03
CA GLY A 53 15.47 -31.36 95.13
C GLY A 53 16.07 -30.16 94.39
N ILE A 54 17.40 -29.95 94.49
CA ILE A 54 18.11 -28.90 93.74
C ILE A 54 18.31 -29.32 92.28
N VAL A 55 17.82 -28.51 91.33
CA VAL A 55 17.96 -28.78 89.89
C VAL A 55 19.33 -28.31 89.40
N ARG A 56 20.11 -29.21 88.79
CA ARG A 56 21.35 -28.82 88.10
C ARG A 56 21.05 -28.11 86.78
N LEU A 57 21.66 -26.95 86.58
CA LEU A 57 21.65 -26.25 85.29
C LEU A 57 22.63 -26.93 84.32
N ALA A 58 22.22 -27.14 83.08
CA ALA A 58 23.10 -27.66 82.04
C ALA A 58 24.33 -26.74 81.86
N THR A 59 25.50 -27.27 81.54
CA THR A 59 26.63 -26.44 81.09
C THR A 59 26.40 -25.96 79.64
N GLU A 60 27.19 -24.99 79.17
CA GLU A 60 27.07 -24.47 77.80
C GLU A 60 27.36 -25.55 76.74
N ALA A 61 28.36 -26.41 76.99
CA ALA A 61 28.70 -27.52 76.11
C ALA A 61 27.59 -28.58 76.04
N GLU A 62 27.00 -28.94 77.19
CA GLU A 62 25.88 -29.89 77.26
C GLU A 62 24.63 -29.37 76.55
N ALA A 63 24.32 -28.07 76.72
CA ALA A 63 23.17 -27.44 76.08
C ALA A 63 23.33 -27.35 74.55
N ASN A 64 24.52 -27.00 74.06
CA ASN A 64 24.78 -26.90 72.62
C ASN A 64 24.80 -28.28 71.92
N ALA A 65 25.32 -29.31 72.59
CA ALA A 65 25.35 -30.66 72.03
C ALA A 65 24.02 -31.41 72.15
N GLY A 66 23.14 -31.01 73.10
CA GLY A 66 21.87 -31.67 73.34
C GLY A 66 22.00 -33.09 73.90
N THR A 67 23.13 -33.44 74.49
CA THR A 67 23.48 -34.83 74.87
C THR A 67 23.16 -35.16 76.34
N SER A 68 22.89 -34.17 77.19
CA SER A 68 22.64 -34.35 78.62
C SER A 68 21.14 -34.43 78.91
N THR A 69 20.66 -35.60 79.36
CA THR A 69 19.24 -35.84 79.68
C THR A 69 18.86 -35.52 81.13
N ALA A 70 19.83 -35.18 81.98
CA ALA A 70 19.66 -35.05 83.43
C ALA A 70 19.85 -33.61 83.94
N ALA A 71 19.87 -32.60 83.07
CA ALA A 71 20.05 -31.19 83.44
C ALA A 71 19.11 -30.27 82.67
N VAL A 72 18.66 -29.19 83.33
CA VAL A 72 17.72 -28.22 82.73
C VAL A 72 18.51 -27.08 82.07
N PRO A 73 18.26 -26.73 80.81
CA PRO A 73 18.84 -25.55 80.19
C PRO A 73 18.19 -24.27 80.76
N VAL A 74 18.98 -23.22 80.97
CA VAL A 74 18.43 -21.91 81.36
C VAL A 74 17.70 -21.25 80.18
N VAL A 75 16.62 -20.50 80.46
CA VAL A 75 15.79 -19.82 79.45
C VAL A 75 16.62 -18.99 78.47
N LYS A 76 17.64 -18.30 78.95
CA LYS A 76 18.56 -17.51 78.09
C LYS A 76 19.28 -18.38 77.05
N ARG A 77 19.75 -19.57 77.42
CA ARG A 77 20.48 -20.46 76.49
C ARG A 77 19.56 -21.01 75.42
N VAL A 78 18.35 -21.43 75.78
CA VAL A 78 17.33 -21.86 74.81
C VAL A 78 17.03 -20.75 73.81
N LYS A 79 16.83 -19.51 74.30
CA LYS A 79 16.66 -18.33 73.45
C LYS A 79 17.84 -18.14 72.50
N ASP A 80 19.07 -18.16 73.02
CA ASP A 80 20.28 -17.93 72.22
C ASP A 80 20.48 -19.04 71.15
N MET A 81 20.20 -20.31 71.47
CA MET A 81 20.26 -21.44 70.51
C MET A 81 19.23 -21.30 69.38
N ILE A 82 17.99 -20.96 69.73
CA ILE A 82 16.92 -20.72 68.74
C ILE A 82 17.28 -19.55 67.84
N SER A 83 17.73 -18.43 68.44
CA SER A 83 18.17 -17.25 67.70
C SER A 83 19.35 -17.56 66.77
N ALA A 84 20.34 -18.34 67.23
CA ALA A 84 21.48 -18.75 66.42
C ALA A 84 21.08 -19.64 65.25
N GLY A 85 20.24 -20.65 65.47
CA GLY A 85 19.77 -21.56 64.41
C GLY A 85 18.94 -20.85 63.34
N ILE A 86 18.03 -19.97 63.76
CA ILE A 86 17.23 -19.12 62.86
C ILE A 86 18.17 -18.20 62.06
N SER A 87 19.11 -17.52 62.72
CA SER A 87 20.03 -16.57 62.07
C SER A 87 21.00 -17.25 61.10
N ALA A 88 21.36 -18.53 61.32
CA ALA A 88 22.27 -19.26 60.44
C ALA A 88 21.56 -19.80 59.18
N THR A 89 20.30 -20.23 59.30
CA THR A 89 19.62 -21.02 58.25
C THR A 89 18.65 -20.19 57.42
N VAL A 90 17.88 -19.31 58.06
CA VAL A 90 16.79 -18.60 57.38
C VAL A 90 17.30 -17.54 56.39
N PRO A 91 18.29 -16.69 56.74
CA PRO A 91 18.79 -15.68 55.81
C PRO A 91 19.42 -16.29 54.54
N SER A 92 20.16 -17.40 54.69
CA SER A 92 20.79 -18.08 53.55
C SER A 92 19.75 -18.73 52.64
N ALA A 93 18.77 -19.44 53.18
CA ALA A 93 17.67 -20.02 52.40
C ALA A 93 16.86 -18.96 51.65
N ILE A 94 16.55 -17.83 52.30
CA ILE A 94 15.86 -16.70 51.67
C ILE A 94 16.73 -16.09 50.57
N SER A 95 18.03 -15.87 50.84
CA SER A 95 18.94 -15.30 49.86
C SER A 95 19.09 -16.18 48.63
N THR A 96 19.21 -17.51 48.80
CA THR A 96 19.25 -18.46 47.69
C THR A 96 17.95 -18.47 46.89
N ALA A 97 16.80 -18.49 47.55
CA ALA A 97 15.50 -18.45 46.87
C ALA A 97 15.33 -17.16 46.05
N ILE A 98 15.71 -16.01 46.62
CA ILE A 98 15.69 -14.73 45.92
C ILE A 98 16.67 -14.74 44.75
N ALA A 99 17.91 -15.21 44.96
CA ALA A 99 18.92 -15.31 43.91
C ALA A 99 18.44 -16.18 42.73
N ASN A 100 17.80 -17.30 43.01
CA ASN A 100 17.23 -18.18 41.99
C ASN A 100 16.08 -17.49 41.23
N LEU A 101 15.22 -16.75 41.92
CA LEU A 101 14.12 -16.00 41.31
C LEU A 101 14.62 -14.85 40.44
N VAL A 102 15.58 -14.06 40.95
CA VAL A 102 16.12 -12.89 40.22
C VAL A 102 17.15 -13.29 39.17
N GLY A 103 17.77 -14.47 39.25
CA GLY A 103 18.80 -14.91 38.31
C GLY A 103 18.29 -15.08 36.88
N THR A 104 17.02 -15.48 36.71
CA THR A 104 16.39 -15.68 35.39
C THR A 104 15.40 -14.57 35.01
N ALA A 105 15.06 -13.68 35.94
CA ALA A 105 14.07 -12.63 35.70
C ALA A 105 14.53 -11.57 34.68
N PRO A 106 15.79 -11.06 34.70
CA PRO A 106 16.25 -10.07 33.73
C PRO A 106 16.12 -10.51 32.28
N THR A 107 16.56 -11.74 31.97
CA THR A 107 16.48 -12.27 30.59
C THR A 107 15.04 -12.54 30.16
N THR A 108 14.18 -13.00 31.08
CA THR A 108 12.75 -13.19 30.80
C THR A 108 12.05 -11.86 30.52
N LEU A 109 12.35 -10.82 31.33
CA LEU A 109 11.79 -9.49 31.14
C LEU A 109 12.29 -8.84 29.85
N ASP A 110 13.55 -9.09 29.48
CA ASP A 110 14.12 -8.68 28.19
C ASP A 110 13.34 -9.31 27.02
N THR A 111 13.14 -10.63 27.06
CA THR A 111 12.31 -11.33 26.05
C THR A 111 10.87 -10.79 25.99
N LEU A 112 10.24 -10.49 27.14
CA LEU A 112 8.91 -9.88 27.15
C LEU A 112 8.92 -8.46 26.58
N GLY A 113 9.98 -7.69 26.80
CA GLY A 113 10.19 -6.37 26.19
C GLY A 113 10.35 -6.46 24.68
N GLU A 114 11.15 -7.39 24.19
CA GLU A 114 11.32 -7.67 22.75
C GLU A 114 9.99 -8.08 22.09
N ILE A 115 9.23 -8.98 22.72
CA ILE A 115 7.91 -9.41 22.22
C ILE A 115 6.91 -8.24 22.21
N ALA A 116 6.89 -7.43 23.27
CA ALA A 116 6.02 -6.25 23.32
C ALA A 116 6.35 -5.26 22.19
N ALA A 117 7.65 -5.00 21.95
CA ALA A 117 8.10 -4.15 20.86
C ALA A 117 7.75 -4.72 19.48
N ALA A 118 7.91 -6.04 19.28
CA ALA A 118 7.54 -6.70 18.03
C ALA A 118 6.03 -6.60 17.74
N ILE A 119 5.18 -6.80 18.76
CA ILE A 119 3.72 -6.67 18.63
C ILE A 119 3.32 -5.23 18.26
N GLU A 120 3.98 -4.23 18.85
CA GLU A 120 3.71 -2.83 18.50
C GLU A 120 4.08 -2.53 17.05
N ASN A 121 5.26 -2.98 16.61
CA ASN A 121 5.72 -2.82 15.23
C ASN A 121 4.80 -3.53 14.22
N ASP A 122 4.28 -4.70 14.56
CA ASP A 122 3.32 -5.42 13.73
C ASP A 122 1.99 -4.66 13.62
N ARG A 123 1.52 -4.02 14.70
CA ARG A 123 0.33 -3.15 14.68
C ARG A 123 0.53 -1.96 13.75
N ASP A 124 1.66 -1.25 13.87
CA ASP A 124 2.00 -0.13 12.98
C ASP A 124 2.00 -0.57 11.51
N THR A 125 2.55 -1.75 11.23
CA THR A 125 2.55 -2.34 9.88
C THR A 125 1.13 -2.60 9.37
N MET A 126 0.22 -3.12 10.21
CA MET A 126 -1.17 -3.35 9.85
C MET A 126 -1.93 -2.05 9.60
N ASP A 127 -1.66 -0.99 10.37
CA ASP A 127 -2.29 0.32 10.19
C ASP A 127 -1.87 0.96 8.86
N VAL A 128 -0.58 0.88 8.51
CA VAL A 128 -0.07 1.32 7.20
C VAL A 128 -0.73 0.54 6.07
N LEU A 129 -0.85 -0.80 6.22
CA LEU A 129 -1.49 -1.64 5.21
C LEU A 129 -2.97 -1.30 5.03
N ASN A 130 -3.71 -1.12 6.13
CA ASN A 130 -5.12 -0.76 6.11
C ASN A 130 -5.34 0.61 5.44
N ALA A 131 -4.49 1.60 5.73
CA ALA A 131 -4.53 2.90 5.07
C ALA A 131 -4.27 2.78 3.56
N ALA A 132 -3.26 2.00 3.16
CA ALA A 132 -2.94 1.78 1.76
C ALA A 132 -4.05 1.05 0.99
N ILE A 133 -4.72 0.09 1.63
CA ILE A 133 -5.89 -0.62 1.07
C ILE A 133 -7.09 0.32 0.97
N GLY A 134 -7.34 1.13 2.01
CA GLY A 134 -8.42 2.12 2.01
C GLY A 134 -8.29 3.19 0.91
N ALA A 135 -7.08 3.40 0.38
CA ALA A 135 -6.82 4.29 -0.75
C ALA A 135 -6.97 3.61 -2.13
N LYS A 136 -7.21 2.30 -2.20
CA LYS A 136 -7.45 1.60 -3.47
C LYS A 136 -8.90 1.76 -3.90
N LEU A 137 -9.10 1.80 -5.21
CA LEU A 137 -10.44 1.79 -5.80
C LEU A 137 -11.07 0.41 -5.64
N SER A 138 -12.32 0.37 -5.20
CA SER A 138 -13.12 -0.84 -5.11
C SER A 138 -13.57 -1.30 -6.49
N LYS A 139 -13.30 -2.57 -6.82
CA LYS A 139 -13.74 -3.16 -8.09
C LYS A 139 -15.26 -3.11 -8.26
N SER A 140 -16.03 -3.29 -7.19
CA SER A 140 -17.50 -3.27 -7.25
C SER A 140 -18.07 -1.86 -7.41
N ALA A 141 -17.30 -0.81 -7.10
CA ALA A 141 -17.70 0.57 -7.28
C ALA A 141 -17.67 1.00 -8.76
N ASN A 142 -17.08 0.22 -9.66
CA ASN A 142 -16.99 0.55 -11.09
C ASN A 142 -16.52 2.01 -11.34
N LEU A 143 -15.45 2.41 -10.64
CA LEU A 143 -14.84 3.75 -10.72
C LEU A 143 -15.69 4.90 -10.16
N SER A 144 -16.83 4.63 -9.50
CA SER A 144 -17.63 5.68 -8.85
C SER A 144 -16.94 6.33 -7.65
N ASP A 145 -15.90 5.68 -7.13
CA ASP A 145 -15.05 6.10 -6.02
C ASP A 145 -13.79 6.85 -6.47
N LEU A 146 -13.66 7.15 -7.77
CA LEU A 146 -12.62 8.07 -8.26
C LEU A 146 -12.80 9.46 -7.64
N THR A 147 -11.85 9.86 -6.79
CA THR A 147 -11.87 11.18 -6.12
C THR A 147 -11.90 12.34 -7.11
N ASN A 148 -11.17 12.23 -8.23
CA ASN A 148 -11.11 13.28 -9.25
C ASN A 148 -11.39 12.69 -10.64
N VAL A 149 -12.68 12.54 -10.94
CA VAL A 149 -13.16 12.04 -12.24
C VAL A 149 -12.70 12.95 -13.39
N ALA A 150 -12.58 14.27 -13.17
CA ALA A 150 -12.14 15.21 -14.19
C ALA A 150 -10.69 14.98 -14.63
N THR A 151 -9.76 14.84 -13.68
CA THR A 151 -8.36 14.52 -13.98
C THR A 151 -8.22 13.14 -14.60
N ALA A 152 -8.99 12.13 -14.14
CA ALA A 152 -8.99 10.81 -14.77
C ALA A 152 -9.38 10.88 -16.25
N ARG A 153 -10.43 11.64 -16.61
CA ARG A 153 -10.81 11.87 -18.02
C ARG A 153 -9.73 12.59 -18.82
N THR A 154 -9.01 13.53 -18.22
CA THR A 154 -7.90 14.24 -18.87
C THR A 154 -6.73 13.30 -19.14
N ASN A 155 -6.32 12.47 -18.17
CA ASN A 155 -5.24 11.50 -18.33
C ASN A 155 -5.55 10.45 -19.41
N LEU A 156 -6.83 10.11 -19.59
CA LEU A 156 -7.30 9.21 -20.67
C LEU A 156 -7.46 9.92 -22.03
N GLY A 157 -7.26 11.24 -22.10
CA GLY A 157 -7.44 12.01 -23.34
C GLY A 157 -8.89 12.20 -23.80
N LEU A 158 -9.88 11.87 -22.95
CA LEU A 158 -11.31 11.92 -23.30
C LEU A 158 -11.92 13.31 -23.10
N ALA A 159 -11.44 14.07 -22.11
CA ALA A 159 -11.91 15.42 -21.79
C ALA A 159 -13.45 15.55 -21.75
N ALA A 160 -14.03 16.46 -22.55
CA ALA A 160 -15.46 16.73 -22.61
C ALA A 160 -16.28 15.62 -23.29
N LEU A 161 -15.64 14.74 -24.06
CA LEU A 161 -16.32 13.68 -24.80
C LEU A 161 -16.97 12.66 -23.86
N ALA A 162 -16.29 12.32 -22.76
CA ALA A 162 -16.78 11.37 -21.76
C ALA A 162 -17.94 11.88 -20.89
N LEU A 163 -18.40 13.12 -21.06
CA LEU A 163 -19.62 13.64 -20.43
C LEU A 163 -20.88 13.43 -21.29
N LYS A 164 -20.73 12.99 -22.54
CA LYS A 164 -21.84 12.87 -23.49
C LYS A 164 -22.38 11.44 -23.45
N ALA A 165 -23.70 11.30 -23.34
CA ALA A 165 -24.38 10.00 -23.22
C ALA A 165 -24.24 9.14 -24.48
N THR A 166 -24.15 9.78 -25.64
CA THR A 166 -23.98 9.11 -26.93
C THR A 166 -22.84 9.77 -27.69
N ILE A 167 -21.95 8.96 -28.27
CA ILE A 167 -20.97 9.41 -29.23
C ILE A 167 -21.58 9.28 -30.62
N ASP A 168 -22.32 10.30 -31.06
CA ASP A 168 -22.81 10.38 -32.44
C ASP A 168 -22.03 11.42 -33.26
N SER A 169 -21.76 11.08 -34.52
CA SER A 169 -20.93 11.89 -35.42
C SER A 169 -21.60 13.18 -35.87
N ALA A 170 -22.93 13.29 -35.82
CA ALA A 170 -23.67 14.44 -36.31
C ALA A 170 -23.75 15.57 -35.27
N ALA A 171 -24.09 15.26 -34.02
CA ALA A 171 -24.24 16.21 -32.94
C ALA A 171 -22.89 16.66 -32.35
N LEU A 172 -21.91 15.76 -32.21
CA LEU A 172 -20.63 16.10 -31.56
C LEU A 172 -19.66 16.88 -32.44
N ILE A 173 -19.77 16.72 -33.77
CA ILE A 173 -19.04 17.55 -34.73
C ILE A 173 -19.70 18.93 -34.83
N ALA A 174 -21.03 19.00 -34.79
CA ALA A 174 -21.77 20.26 -34.77
C ALA A 174 -21.52 21.10 -33.51
N ASP A 175 -21.43 20.46 -32.33
CA ASP A 175 -21.11 21.12 -31.06
C ASP A 175 -19.62 21.52 -30.93
N GLY A 176 -18.76 21.21 -31.91
CA GLY A 176 -17.33 21.53 -31.88
C GLY A 176 -16.51 20.77 -30.83
N VAL A 177 -17.12 19.78 -30.17
CA VAL A 177 -16.47 18.94 -29.14
C VAL A 177 -15.41 18.04 -29.76
N ILE A 178 -15.73 17.46 -30.93
CA ILE A 178 -14.82 16.72 -31.79
C ILE A 178 -14.40 17.62 -32.95
N THR A 179 -13.14 18.04 -32.97
CA THR A 179 -12.55 18.76 -34.10
C THR A 179 -11.79 17.79 -35.01
N TYR A 180 -11.55 18.15 -36.28
CA TYR A 180 -10.72 17.35 -37.20
C TYR A 180 -9.35 17.00 -36.62
N ALA A 181 -8.78 17.86 -35.77
CA ALA A 181 -7.50 17.62 -35.10
C ALA A 181 -7.54 16.46 -34.08
N LYS A 182 -8.72 16.09 -33.58
CA LYS A 182 -8.92 14.99 -32.63
C LYS A 182 -9.31 13.67 -33.30
N LEU A 183 -9.66 13.71 -34.58
CA LEU A 183 -9.98 12.51 -35.35
C LEU A 183 -8.71 11.91 -35.92
N ALA A 184 -8.65 10.57 -35.95
CA ALA A 184 -7.59 9.88 -36.67
C ALA A 184 -7.59 10.35 -38.14
N SER A 185 -6.41 10.59 -38.71
CA SER A 185 -6.28 11.07 -40.09
C SER A 185 -7.03 10.18 -41.10
N GLY A 186 -7.11 8.87 -40.84
CA GLY A 186 -7.87 7.92 -41.66
C GLY A 186 -9.40 8.05 -41.61
N ALA A 187 -9.96 8.74 -40.61
CA ALA A 187 -11.39 9.00 -40.50
C ALA A 187 -11.85 10.21 -41.33
N VAL A 188 -10.90 11.07 -41.72
CA VAL A 188 -11.15 12.23 -42.59
C VAL A 188 -10.90 11.83 -44.04
N SER A 189 -11.84 12.17 -44.91
CA SER A 189 -11.78 11.87 -46.34
C SER A 189 -10.62 12.61 -47.01
N THR A 190 -9.86 11.91 -47.83
CA THR A 190 -8.94 12.53 -48.78
C THR A 190 -9.67 12.99 -50.05
N VAL A 191 -9.00 13.72 -50.93
CA VAL A 191 -9.58 14.08 -52.24
C VAL A 191 -9.94 12.83 -53.05
N ALA A 192 -9.06 11.82 -53.06
CA ALA A 192 -9.31 10.58 -53.79
C ALA A 192 -10.47 9.78 -53.19
N ASP A 193 -10.60 9.73 -51.85
CA ASP A 193 -11.73 9.07 -51.18
C ASP A 193 -13.07 9.72 -51.59
N PHE A 194 -13.14 11.05 -51.59
CA PHE A 194 -14.34 11.79 -52.00
C PHE A 194 -14.65 11.57 -53.48
N CYS A 195 -13.66 11.78 -54.37
CA CYS A 195 -13.84 11.61 -55.81
C CYS A 195 -14.21 10.17 -56.18
N SER A 196 -13.68 9.17 -55.45
CA SER A 196 -13.98 7.75 -55.70
C SER A 196 -15.31 7.29 -55.11
N ASN A 197 -15.88 8.00 -54.12
CA ASN A 197 -17.10 7.61 -53.40
C ASN A 197 -17.05 6.18 -52.83
N THR A 198 -15.90 5.76 -52.33
CA THR A 198 -15.65 4.38 -51.86
C THR A 198 -15.58 4.23 -50.35
N ALA A 199 -15.62 5.34 -49.59
CA ALA A 199 -15.34 5.33 -48.15
C ALA A 199 -16.40 6.06 -47.33
N SER A 200 -16.83 5.46 -46.22
CA SER A 200 -17.69 6.10 -45.20
C SER A 200 -16.84 6.99 -44.27
N LYS A 201 -16.32 8.08 -44.81
CA LYS A 201 -15.45 9.04 -44.10
C LYS A 201 -16.10 10.42 -43.98
N LEU A 202 -15.64 11.21 -43.02
CA LEU A 202 -16.08 12.60 -42.86
C LEU A 202 -15.42 13.49 -43.90
N LEU A 203 -16.20 14.33 -44.58
CA LEU A 203 -15.68 15.30 -45.53
C LEU A 203 -15.10 16.50 -44.80
N SER A 204 -13.90 16.93 -45.21
CA SER A 204 -13.30 18.18 -44.77
C SER A 204 -13.46 19.27 -45.83
N VAL A 205 -13.33 20.52 -45.42
CA VAL A 205 -13.26 21.68 -46.34
C VAL A 205 -12.10 21.49 -47.33
N ASN A 206 -10.95 20.99 -46.87
CA ASN A 206 -9.79 20.73 -47.74
C ASN A 206 -10.05 19.63 -48.76
N SER A 207 -10.71 18.52 -48.37
CA SER A 207 -11.05 17.46 -49.33
C SER A 207 -12.07 17.94 -50.35
N LEU A 208 -13.05 18.76 -49.94
CA LEU A 208 -14.06 19.32 -50.86
C LEU A 208 -13.42 20.27 -51.89
N TRP A 209 -12.72 21.31 -51.42
CA TRP A 209 -12.07 22.28 -52.31
C TRP A 209 -10.92 21.67 -53.11
N GLY A 210 -10.17 20.74 -52.51
CA GLY A 210 -9.13 19.98 -53.19
C GLY A 210 -9.69 19.14 -54.34
N SER A 211 -10.86 18.53 -54.16
CA SER A 211 -11.54 17.75 -55.22
C SER A 211 -12.06 18.62 -56.36
N ALA A 212 -12.51 19.84 -56.05
CA ALA A 212 -12.98 20.82 -57.02
C ALA A 212 -11.84 21.53 -57.77
N ALA A 213 -10.61 21.52 -57.25
CA ALA A 213 -9.47 22.11 -57.94
C ALA A 213 -9.19 21.39 -59.28
N PRO A 214 -9.04 22.12 -60.41
CA PRO A 214 -8.78 21.48 -61.70
C PRO A 214 -7.45 20.72 -61.74
N LEU A 215 -7.47 19.47 -62.21
CA LEU A 215 -6.25 18.71 -62.50
C LEU A 215 -5.64 19.18 -63.83
N ALA A 216 -4.40 19.64 -63.82
CA ALA A 216 -3.68 20.01 -65.03
C ALA A 216 -3.19 18.75 -65.78
N ILE A 217 -3.52 18.66 -67.05
CA ILE A 217 -3.01 17.65 -67.99
C ILE A 217 -2.20 18.42 -69.04
N SER A 218 -0.88 18.44 -68.86
CA SER A 218 0.06 19.15 -69.74
C SER A 218 0.46 18.31 -70.95
N GLY A 219 0.66 18.95 -72.11
CA GLY A 219 1.16 18.27 -73.31
C GLY A 219 0.18 17.27 -73.93
N ALA A 220 -1.12 17.52 -73.78
CA ALA A 220 -2.16 16.58 -74.19
C ALA A 220 -2.23 16.44 -75.72
N SER A 221 -2.17 15.20 -76.22
CA SER A 221 -2.36 14.82 -77.62
C SER A 221 -2.89 13.40 -77.72
N GLY A 222 -3.60 13.06 -78.81
CA GLY A 222 -4.21 11.74 -78.98
C GLY A 222 -5.39 11.52 -78.03
N THR A 223 -5.46 10.35 -77.39
CA THR A 223 -6.52 10.05 -76.40
C THR A 223 -6.13 10.57 -75.03
N VAL A 224 -6.98 11.39 -74.43
CA VAL A 224 -6.76 12.02 -73.12
C VAL A 224 -7.78 11.48 -72.14
N SER A 225 -7.32 10.71 -71.15
CA SER A 225 -8.18 10.20 -70.08
C SER A 225 -8.46 11.28 -69.03
N LEU A 226 -9.73 11.53 -68.76
CA LEU A 226 -10.20 12.40 -67.68
C LEU A 226 -10.66 11.51 -66.52
N ASP A 227 -9.78 11.26 -65.56
CA ASP A 227 -10.04 10.37 -64.43
C ASP A 227 -10.76 11.05 -63.26
N PHE A 228 -12.07 10.85 -63.19
CA PHE A 228 -12.94 11.42 -62.17
C PHE A 228 -12.81 10.78 -60.78
N ALA A 229 -11.97 9.74 -60.62
CA ALA A 229 -11.52 9.29 -59.30
C ALA A 229 -10.42 10.19 -58.71
N SER A 230 -9.74 10.98 -59.56
CA SER A 230 -8.63 11.86 -59.15
C SER A 230 -9.08 13.29 -58.82
N ARG A 231 -9.97 13.87 -59.64
CA ARG A 231 -10.54 15.23 -59.47
C ARG A 231 -11.92 15.34 -60.11
N LEU A 232 -12.67 16.35 -59.70
CA LEU A 232 -13.94 16.70 -60.34
C LEU A 232 -13.77 17.53 -61.61
N ASN A 233 -12.69 18.32 -61.69
CA ASN A 233 -12.47 19.30 -62.74
C ASN A 233 -11.09 19.11 -63.39
N PHE A 234 -10.95 19.51 -64.66
CA PHE A 234 -9.73 19.31 -65.43
C PHE A 234 -9.31 20.56 -66.21
N HIS A 235 -8.00 20.72 -66.37
CA HIS A 235 -7.39 21.69 -67.26
C HIS A 235 -6.49 20.97 -68.26
N VAL A 236 -6.97 20.83 -69.50
CA VAL A 236 -6.28 20.11 -70.57
C VAL A 236 -5.49 21.11 -71.42
N GLN A 237 -4.17 20.97 -71.49
CA GLN A 237 -3.30 21.82 -72.30
C GLN A 237 -2.92 21.05 -73.57
N ALA A 238 -3.69 21.26 -74.64
CA ALA A 238 -3.58 20.54 -75.89
C ALA A 238 -2.40 21.06 -76.74
N THR A 239 -1.54 20.14 -77.17
CA THR A 239 -0.45 20.39 -78.12
C THR A 239 -0.70 19.73 -79.48
N GLY A 240 -1.69 18.84 -79.56
CA GLY A 240 -2.15 18.18 -80.79
C GLY A 240 -3.65 17.91 -80.77
N ASN A 241 -4.16 17.21 -81.78
CA ASN A 241 -5.55 16.77 -81.78
C ASN A 241 -5.81 15.88 -80.56
N ILE A 242 -6.94 16.09 -79.89
CA ILE A 242 -7.29 15.35 -78.68
C ILE A 242 -8.65 14.66 -78.82
N THR A 243 -8.79 13.49 -78.20
CA THR A 243 -10.05 12.83 -77.90
C THR A 243 -10.18 12.73 -76.40
N LEU A 244 -11.14 13.46 -75.81
CA LEU A 244 -11.37 13.44 -74.37
C LEU A 244 -12.20 12.22 -74.00
N VAL A 245 -11.68 11.35 -73.15
CA VAL A 245 -12.35 10.13 -72.69
C VAL A 245 -12.53 10.19 -71.17
N PRO A 246 -13.76 10.34 -70.66
CA PRO A 246 -14.01 10.27 -69.23
C PRO A 246 -13.82 8.85 -68.72
N THR A 247 -13.22 8.72 -67.54
CA THR A 247 -13.11 7.47 -66.77
C THR A 247 -13.52 7.72 -65.33
N ASN A 248 -14.14 6.72 -64.69
CA ASN A 248 -14.64 6.81 -63.30
C ASN A 248 -15.64 7.95 -63.02
N LEU A 249 -16.23 8.53 -64.07
CA LEU A 249 -17.29 9.55 -63.96
C LEU A 249 -18.56 8.84 -63.50
N LYS A 250 -19.17 9.33 -62.42
CA LYS A 250 -20.31 8.68 -61.77
C LYS A 250 -21.62 9.36 -62.13
N ASP A 251 -22.72 8.63 -62.05
CA ASP A 251 -24.04 9.22 -62.25
C ASP A 251 -24.29 10.37 -61.26
N GLY A 252 -24.86 11.47 -61.75
CA GLY A 252 -25.07 12.71 -61.01
C GLY A 252 -23.83 13.58 -60.81
N GLN A 253 -22.62 13.14 -61.20
CA GLN A 253 -21.39 13.91 -61.00
C GLN A 253 -21.29 15.07 -62.00
N ALA A 254 -21.15 16.30 -61.48
CA ALA A 254 -20.93 17.51 -62.26
C ALA A 254 -19.43 17.80 -62.42
N PHE A 255 -19.07 18.47 -63.52
CA PHE A 255 -17.70 18.76 -63.87
C PHE A 255 -17.51 20.01 -64.73
N GLY A 256 -16.28 20.52 -64.71
CA GLY A 256 -15.77 21.54 -65.60
C GLY A 256 -14.44 21.11 -66.23
N ILE A 257 -14.32 21.33 -67.53
CA ILE A 257 -13.12 21.05 -68.32
C ILE A 257 -12.72 22.34 -69.03
N ARG A 258 -11.53 22.83 -68.74
CA ARG A 258 -10.89 23.93 -69.47
C ARG A 258 -9.84 23.35 -70.40
N ILE A 259 -10.02 23.53 -71.69
CA ILE A 259 -9.05 23.15 -72.72
C ILE A 259 -8.34 24.42 -73.17
N SER A 260 -7.01 24.43 -73.10
CA SER A 260 -6.18 25.47 -73.71
C SER A 260 -5.38 24.90 -74.85
N LYS A 261 -5.10 25.72 -75.86
CA LYS A 261 -4.21 25.35 -76.97
C LYS A 261 -3.27 26.50 -77.33
N GLY A 262 -2.24 26.17 -78.11
CA GLY A 262 -1.41 27.17 -78.79
C GLY A 262 -2.14 27.83 -79.96
N THR A 263 -1.38 28.36 -80.92
CA THR A 263 -1.93 29.04 -82.11
C THR A 263 -2.48 28.09 -83.16
N ALA A 264 -2.11 26.80 -83.14
CA ALA A 264 -2.55 25.80 -84.10
C ALA A 264 -4.06 25.53 -84.01
N SER A 265 -4.69 25.22 -85.14
CA SER A 265 -6.05 24.67 -85.18
C SER A 265 -6.01 23.19 -84.86
N LEU A 266 -6.75 22.76 -83.84
CA LEU A 266 -6.79 21.38 -83.37
C LEU A 266 -8.24 20.85 -83.38
N THR A 267 -8.38 19.55 -83.61
CA THR A 267 -9.66 18.86 -83.41
C THR A 267 -9.80 18.44 -81.94
N ILE A 268 -10.94 18.79 -81.33
CA ILE A 268 -11.39 18.17 -80.09
C ILE A 268 -12.48 17.17 -80.45
N ALA A 269 -12.20 15.90 -80.22
CA ALA A 269 -13.21 14.85 -80.23
C ALA A 269 -13.62 14.53 -78.78
N LEU A 270 -14.85 14.08 -78.62
CA LEU A 270 -15.38 13.57 -77.37
C LEU A 270 -15.54 12.06 -77.52
N GLY A 271 -14.77 11.30 -76.75
CA GLY A 271 -14.87 9.85 -76.69
C GLY A 271 -15.74 9.41 -75.52
N ASN A 272 -16.57 8.41 -75.75
CA ASN A 272 -17.50 7.89 -74.73
C ASN A 272 -16.74 7.22 -73.57
N GLN A 273 -17.34 7.23 -72.38
CA GLN A 273 -16.88 6.39 -71.27
C GLN A 273 -17.13 4.91 -71.60
N SER A 274 -16.15 4.07 -71.33
CA SER A 274 -16.25 2.62 -71.53
C SER A 274 -16.89 1.90 -70.33
N SER A 275 -17.36 0.68 -70.55
CA SER A 275 -17.88 -0.25 -69.53
C SER A 275 -16.96 -0.35 -68.29
N PRO A 276 -17.49 -0.53 -67.06
CA PRO A 276 -18.88 -0.86 -66.71
C PRO A 276 -19.86 0.32 -66.75
N ASP A 277 -19.37 1.55 -66.53
CA ASP A 277 -20.22 2.73 -66.42
C ASP A 277 -20.27 3.50 -67.75
N ALA A 278 -20.64 2.81 -68.84
CA ALA A 278 -20.62 3.40 -70.17
C ALA A 278 -21.52 4.65 -70.25
N ALA A 279 -21.02 5.71 -70.87
CA ALA A 279 -21.79 6.94 -71.04
C ALA A 279 -21.36 7.71 -72.29
N THR A 280 -22.33 8.32 -72.98
CA THR A 280 -22.11 8.99 -74.26
C THR A 280 -22.29 10.51 -74.14
N TRP A 281 -21.48 11.27 -74.87
CA TRP A 281 -21.57 12.73 -74.84
C TRP A 281 -22.79 13.25 -75.59
N TYR A 282 -23.53 14.16 -74.97
CA TYR A 282 -24.69 14.81 -75.58
C TYR A 282 -24.68 16.33 -75.31
N PRO A 283 -24.64 17.16 -76.36
CA PRO A 283 -24.64 18.61 -76.20
C PRO A 283 -26.02 19.14 -75.78
N ILE A 284 -26.03 20.02 -74.78
CA ILE A 284 -27.19 20.85 -74.43
C ILE A 284 -27.05 22.17 -75.20
N GLY A 285 -27.54 22.17 -76.45
CA GLY A 285 -27.45 23.30 -77.37
C GLY A 285 -26.05 23.50 -77.99
N GLY A 286 -26.00 24.11 -79.17
CA GLY A 286 -24.75 24.45 -79.87
C GLY A 286 -24.18 23.36 -80.79
N THR A 287 -22.96 23.61 -81.29
CA THR A 287 -22.19 22.68 -82.14
C THR A 287 -21.09 22.00 -81.33
N ALA A 288 -20.59 20.84 -81.80
CA ALA A 288 -19.51 20.12 -81.13
C ALA A 288 -18.29 21.04 -80.87
N PRO A 289 -17.55 20.86 -79.76
CA PRO A 289 -16.46 21.74 -79.41
C PRO A 289 -15.37 21.76 -80.50
N THR A 290 -14.99 22.96 -80.93
CA THR A 290 -13.88 23.19 -81.87
C THR A 290 -12.88 24.15 -81.25
N THR A 291 -11.59 23.99 -81.55
CA THR A 291 -10.54 24.89 -81.03
C THR A 291 -10.29 26.09 -81.93
N THR A 292 -11.33 26.76 -82.44
CA THR A 292 -11.03 28.03 -83.12
C THR A 292 -10.41 29.03 -82.13
N ASP A 293 -10.87 29.01 -80.88
CA ASP A 293 -10.42 29.93 -79.82
C ASP A 293 -9.29 29.35 -78.95
N GLN A 294 -8.53 30.23 -78.30
CA GLN A 294 -7.40 29.86 -77.43
C GLN A 294 -7.83 28.99 -76.22
N TYR A 295 -9.07 29.17 -75.77
CA TYR A 295 -9.66 28.43 -74.66
C TYR A 295 -11.04 27.90 -75.04
N VAL A 296 -11.28 26.63 -74.74
CA VAL A 296 -12.60 26.00 -74.82
C VAL A 296 -12.99 25.57 -73.40
N TYR A 297 -14.21 25.90 -73.00
CA TYR A 297 -14.77 25.48 -71.72
C TYR A 297 -15.91 24.52 -71.98
N LEU A 298 -15.89 23.40 -71.28
CA LEU A 298 -17.00 22.45 -71.21
C LEU A 298 -17.43 22.36 -69.76
N SER A 299 -18.71 22.47 -69.51
CA SER A 299 -19.31 22.16 -68.22
C SER A 299 -20.44 21.17 -68.43
N GLY A 300 -20.55 20.19 -67.55
CA GLY A 300 -21.51 19.12 -67.74
C GLY A 300 -21.79 18.34 -66.48
N GLN A 301 -22.68 17.38 -66.65
CA GLN A 301 -23.06 16.43 -65.63
C GLN A 301 -23.38 15.10 -66.30
N ARG A 302 -23.00 14.01 -65.66
CA ARG A 302 -23.50 12.69 -66.06
C ARG A 302 -24.91 12.48 -65.51
N ILE A 303 -25.83 12.08 -66.38
CA ILE A 303 -27.19 11.64 -66.03
C ILE A 303 -27.43 10.28 -66.71
N ALA A 304 -27.53 9.24 -65.89
CA ALA A 304 -27.57 7.84 -66.30
C ALA A 304 -26.43 7.49 -67.28
N ASP A 305 -26.79 7.12 -68.51
CA ASP A 305 -25.86 6.70 -69.57
C ASP A 305 -25.46 7.86 -70.50
N THR A 306 -25.79 9.10 -70.11
CA THR A 306 -25.52 10.29 -70.91
C THR A 306 -24.65 11.29 -70.15
N ILE A 307 -23.65 11.84 -70.84
CA ILE A 307 -22.82 12.95 -70.38
C ILE A 307 -23.37 14.20 -71.04
N LEU A 308 -24.26 14.88 -70.33
CA LEU A 308 -24.80 16.14 -70.78
C LEU A 308 -23.75 17.22 -70.59
N TYR A 309 -23.48 17.99 -71.63
CA TYR A 309 -22.52 19.08 -71.54
C TYR A 309 -23.00 20.32 -72.28
N SER A 310 -22.53 21.46 -71.81
CA SER A 310 -22.68 22.76 -72.45
C SER A 310 -21.29 23.38 -72.62
N GLY A 311 -21.17 24.30 -73.56
CA GLY A 311 -19.89 24.90 -73.94
C GLY A 311 -19.28 24.26 -75.20
N GLY A 312 -18.10 24.73 -75.58
CA GLY A 312 -17.74 24.78 -77.01
C GLY A 312 -18.16 26.14 -77.59
N LYS A 313 -17.43 26.60 -78.61
CA LYS A 313 -17.49 27.95 -79.21
C LYS A 313 -18.88 28.59 -79.12
N ILE A 314 -18.99 29.72 -78.41
CA ILE A 314 -20.12 30.64 -78.61
C ILE A 314 -19.86 31.23 -79.99
N ALA A 315 -20.75 30.93 -80.94
CA ALA A 315 -20.63 31.35 -82.34
C ALA A 315 -20.26 32.83 -82.47
#